data_AF-A0A6L7LJS9-F1
#
_entry.id   AF-A0A6L7LJS9-F1
#
_cell.length_a   1.000
_cell.length_b   1.000
_cell.length_c   1.000
_cell.angle_alpha   90.00
_cell.angle_beta   90.00
_cell.angle_gamma   90.00
#
_symmetry.space_group_name_H-M   'P 1'
#
loop_
_entity.id
_entity.type
_entity.pdbx_description
1 polymer ?
#
loop_
_entity_poly.entity_id
_entity_poly.type
_entity_poly.pdbx_seq_one_letter_code
_entity_poly.pdbx_strand_id
1 'polypeptide(L)'
;MISVVMPDSGPLISLALAGRLDLLDRFNSQILITDVVKIELLEAPFQTPDQEAISKWIDSRGNRIRVVETVSGGLMRKTLELLDYVPEEERRRHYREIRIRDVGESSIRDLADEIRGGLTRDSTGLVLFEDRRVMKMDFGPHVRRMSTWSFALALEAMQVIPSAEGMFNQIGRAGRSAGRLAFDRKGAEAKEDFAGSYDLSGLDAPDRPDQHGISTEDNESDNASAEWLKGSESDN
;
A
#
# COMPACT_ATOMS: atom_id res chain seq x y z
N MET A 1 20.02 13.35 -4.25
CA MET A 1 19.39 12.54 -5.33
C MET A 1 17.88 12.56 -5.16
N ILE A 2 17.09 12.65 -6.23
CA ILE A 2 15.62 12.55 -6.13
C ILE A 2 15.21 11.10 -6.36
N SER A 3 14.26 10.59 -5.57
CA SER A 3 13.58 9.32 -5.83
C SER A 3 12.10 9.57 -6.04
N VAL A 4 11.53 9.05 -7.12
CA VAL A 4 10.08 9.11 -7.34
C VAL A 4 9.46 7.89 -6.68
N VAL A 5 8.38 8.10 -5.93
CA VAL A 5 7.71 7.09 -5.13
C VAL A 5 6.25 7.06 -5.56
N MET A 6 5.74 5.87 -5.87
CA MET A 6 4.36 5.67 -6.32
C MET A 6 3.68 4.65 -5.41
N PRO A 7 2.97 5.13 -4.38
CA PRO A 7 2.28 4.27 -3.41
C PRO A 7 1.04 3.60 -4.00
N ASP A 8 0.45 4.16 -5.05
CA ASP A 8 -0.70 3.61 -5.74
C ASP A 8 -0.47 3.55 -7.26
N SER A 9 -1.24 2.70 -7.95
CA SER A 9 -1.13 2.49 -9.40
C SER A 9 -1.71 3.63 -10.24
N GLY A 10 -2.46 4.55 -9.63
CA GLY A 10 -3.20 5.60 -10.30
C GLY A 10 -2.35 6.51 -11.19
N PRO A 11 -1.26 7.12 -10.68
CA PRO A 11 -0.37 7.94 -11.48
C PRO A 11 0.17 7.23 -12.72
N LEU A 12 0.56 5.96 -12.62
CA LEU A 12 1.10 5.20 -13.75
C LEU A 12 0.03 4.96 -14.81
N ILE A 13 -1.18 4.57 -14.41
CA ILE A 13 -2.31 4.38 -15.34
C ILE A 13 -2.67 5.71 -16.02
N SER A 14 -2.77 6.79 -15.26
CA SER A 14 -3.09 8.12 -15.79
C SER A 14 -2.03 8.63 -16.76
N LEU A 15 -0.75 8.47 -16.45
CA LEU A 15 0.34 8.85 -17.34
C LEU A 15 0.41 7.96 -18.58
N ALA A 16 0.12 6.66 -18.47
CA ALA A 16 0.05 5.75 -19.60
C ALA A 16 -1.07 6.15 -20.58
N LEU A 17 -2.28 6.42 -20.08
CA LEU A 17 -3.43 6.85 -20.90
C LEU A 17 -3.21 8.23 -21.56
N ALA A 18 -2.40 9.08 -20.94
CA ALA A 18 -1.97 10.33 -21.54
C ALA A 18 -0.87 10.12 -22.60
N GLY A 19 -0.26 8.94 -22.70
CA GLY A 19 0.94 8.68 -23.51
C GLY A 19 2.16 9.41 -22.97
N ARG A 20 2.21 9.69 -21.65
CA ARG A 20 3.17 10.58 -21.00
C ARG A 20 4.01 9.95 -19.89
N LEU A 21 4.25 8.63 -19.97
CA LEU A 21 5.22 7.97 -19.09
C LEU A 21 6.65 8.55 -19.23
N ASP A 22 6.93 9.22 -20.37
CA ASP A 22 8.17 9.98 -20.62
C ASP A 22 8.46 11.06 -19.55
N LEU A 23 7.41 11.58 -18.90
CA LEU A 23 7.54 12.61 -17.88
C LEU A 23 8.30 12.13 -16.65
N LEU A 24 8.19 10.85 -16.30
CA LEU A 24 8.91 10.25 -15.17
C LEU A 24 10.40 10.10 -15.47
N ASP A 25 10.75 9.95 -16.74
CA ASP A 25 12.12 9.71 -17.18
C ASP A 25 13.00 10.94 -17.01
N ARG A 26 12.39 12.13 -17.03
CA ARG A 26 13.04 13.43 -16.83
C ARG A 26 13.69 13.57 -15.45
N PHE A 27 13.27 12.78 -14.46
CA PHE A 27 13.80 12.89 -13.10
C PHE A 27 15.18 12.22 -12.91
N ASN A 28 15.72 11.52 -13.92
CA ASN A 28 16.95 10.70 -13.84
C ASN A 28 17.12 9.98 -12.48
N SER A 29 15.99 9.53 -11.94
CA SER A 29 15.83 9.03 -10.59
C SER A 29 15.49 7.56 -10.59
N GLN A 30 15.68 6.94 -9.43
CA GLN A 30 15.02 5.68 -9.11
C GLN A 30 13.51 5.94 -8.94
N ILE A 31 12.71 4.96 -9.34
CA ILE A 31 11.26 4.92 -9.16
C ILE A 31 10.95 3.75 -8.24
N LEU A 32 10.30 4.03 -7.11
CA LEU A 32 9.90 3.04 -6.13
C LEU A 32 8.40 2.79 -6.25
N ILE A 33 8.03 1.52 -6.44
CA ILE A 33 6.66 1.03 -6.40
C ILE A 33 6.59 -0.14 -5.41
N THR A 34 5.42 -0.43 -4.85
CA THR A 34 5.21 -1.69 -4.14
C THR A 34 5.02 -2.84 -5.12
N ASP A 35 5.27 -4.04 -4.66
CA ASP A 35 4.85 -5.27 -5.34
C ASP A 35 3.33 -5.29 -5.60
N VAL A 36 2.50 -4.80 -4.67
CA VAL A 36 1.06 -4.63 -4.86
C VAL A 36 0.76 -3.77 -6.08
N VAL A 37 1.40 -2.60 -6.22
CA VAL A 37 1.23 -1.74 -7.41
C VAL A 37 1.64 -2.47 -8.68
N LYS A 38 2.76 -3.20 -8.66
CA LYS A 38 3.20 -3.98 -9.82
C LYS A 38 2.17 -5.06 -10.21
N ILE A 39 1.65 -5.79 -9.23
CA ILE A 39 0.64 -6.84 -9.44
C ILE A 39 -0.65 -6.22 -9.99
N GLU A 40 -1.11 -5.09 -9.43
CA GLU A 40 -2.28 -4.36 -9.95
C GLU A 40 -2.11 -3.96 -11.41
N LEU A 41 -0.92 -3.52 -11.79
CA LEU A 41 -0.65 -3.04 -13.14
C LEU A 41 -0.51 -4.18 -14.16
N LEU A 42 0.07 -5.32 -13.77
CA LEU A 42 0.55 -6.33 -14.72
C LEU A 42 -0.12 -7.70 -14.60
N GLU A 43 -0.68 -8.04 -13.44
CA GLU A 43 -1.10 -9.42 -13.12
C GLU A 43 -2.57 -9.51 -12.67
N ALA A 44 -3.21 -8.37 -12.38
CA ALA A 44 -4.60 -8.37 -11.93
C ALA A 44 -5.52 -9.01 -12.99
N PRO A 45 -6.54 -9.78 -12.57
CA PRO A 45 -7.49 -10.44 -13.48
C PRO A 45 -8.43 -9.46 -14.21
N PHE A 46 -8.25 -8.15 -13.99
CA PHE A 46 -8.89 -7.11 -14.77
C PHE A 46 -7.80 -6.44 -15.61
N GLN A 47 -8.03 -6.32 -16.91
CA GLN A 47 -7.10 -5.64 -17.79
C GLN A 47 -6.91 -4.19 -17.33
N THR A 48 -5.69 -3.86 -16.91
CA THR A 48 -5.33 -2.49 -16.57
C THR A 48 -5.31 -1.66 -17.87
N PRO A 49 -5.92 -0.46 -17.89
CA PRO A 49 -5.83 0.41 -19.05
C PRO A 49 -4.38 0.66 -19.45
N ASP A 50 -4.07 0.48 -20.73
CA ASP A 50 -2.71 0.58 -21.29
C ASP A 50 -1.64 -0.29 -20.60
N GLN A 51 -2.03 -1.45 -20.07
CA GLN A 51 -1.13 -2.45 -19.46
C GLN A 51 0.08 -2.76 -20.35
N GLU A 52 -0.09 -2.87 -21.67
CA GLU A 52 1.03 -3.13 -22.59
C GLU A 52 2.06 -2.00 -22.59
N ALA A 53 1.61 -0.73 -22.60
CA ALA A 53 2.49 0.42 -22.56
C ALA A 53 3.22 0.51 -21.21
N ILE A 54 2.52 0.24 -20.11
CA ILE A 54 3.09 0.20 -18.76
C ILE A 54 4.13 -0.91 -18.65
N SER A 55 3.82 -2.12 -19.12
CA SER A 55 4.73 -3.26 -19.12
C SER A 55 6.01 -2.94 -19.90
N LYS A 56 5.89 -2.47 -21.14
CA LYS A 56 7.05 -2.04 -21.96
C LYS A 56 7.87 -0.95 -21.28
N TRP A 57 7.20 0.03 -20.66
CA TRP A 57 7.89 1.09 -19.94
C TRP A 57 8.66 0.53 -18.74
N ILE A 58 8.06 -0.35 -17.94
CA ILE A 58 8.72 -1.00 -16.80
C ILE A 58 9.96 -1.76 -17.25
N ASP A 59 9.82 -2.61 -18.27
CA ASP A 59 10.91 -3.45 -18.79
C ASP A 59 12.06 -2.62 -19.37
N SER A 60 11.75 -1.50 -20.05
CA SER A 60 12.76 -0.62 -20.66
C SER A 60 13.63 0.14 -19.65
N ARG A 61 13.27 0.13 -18.37
CA ARG A 61 13.91 0.95 -17.32
C ARG A 61 14.91 0.18 -16.46
N GLY A 62 14.95 -1.15 -16.56
CA GLY A 62 15.91 -1.99 -15.85
C GLY A 62 15.95 -1.70 -14.35
N ASN A 63 17.15 -1.44 -13.81
CA ASN A 63 17.38 -1.19 -12.39
C ASN A 63 16.84 0.16 -11.85
N ARG A 64 16.25 1.00 -12.72
CA ARG A 64 15.65 2.27 -12.27
C ARG A 64 14.32 2.06 -11.54
N ILE A 65 13.63 0.95 -11.78
CA ILE A 65 12.40 0.62 -11.07
C ILE A 65 12.76 -0.36 -9.95
N ARG A 66 12.56 0.08 -8.71
CA ARG A 66 12.70 -0.77 -7.53
C ARG A 66 11.32 -1.13 -7.04
N VAL A 67 11.06 -2.44 -6.97
CA VAL A 67 9.87 -3.00 -6.36
C VAL A 67 10.17 -3.24 -4.87
N VAL A 68 9.36 -2.65 -4.00
CA VAL A 68 9.39 -2.90 -2.56
C VAL A 68 8.44 -4.06 -2.28
N GLU A 69 9.00 -5.18 -1.86
CA GLU A 69 8.22 -6.35 -1.45
C GLU A 69 7.48 -6.03 -0.15
N THR A 70 6.20 -6.37 -0.10
CA THR A 70 5.32 -6.08 1.04
C THR A 70 4.65 -7.36 1.53
N VAL A 71 4.23 -7.38 2.79
CA VAL A 71 3.41 -8.51 3.30
C VAL A 71 2.12 -8.62 2.48
N SER A 72 1.57 -7.46 2.13
CA SER A 72 0.35 -7.31 1.33
C SER A 72 0.50 -7.91 -0.07
N GLY A 73 1.62 -7.68 -0.76
CA GLY A 73 1.86 -8.25 -2.09
C GLY A 73 2.14 -9.75 -2.05
N GLY A 74 2.80 -10.24 -1.00
CA GLY A 74 2.91 -11.69 -0.74
C GLY A 74 1.55 -12.37 -0.59
N LEU A 75 0.62 -11.76 0.15
CA LEU A 75 -0.76 -12.25 0.29
C LEU A 75 -1.56 -12.14 -1.02
N MET A 76 -1.36 -11.06 -1.77
CA MET A 76 -2.02 -10.86 -3.07
C MET A 76 -1.57 -11.90 -4.10
N ARG A 77 -0.27 -12.24 -4.17
CA ARG A 77 0.24 -13.32 -5.04
C ARG A 77 -0.38 -14.67 -4.71
N LYS A 78 -0.44 -15.04 -3.42
CA LYS A 78 -1.15 -16.27 -3.00
C LYS A 78 -2.62 -16.27 -3.42
N THR A 79 -3.27 -15.11 -3.36
CA THR A 79 -4.66 -14.95 -3.82
C THR A 79 -4.78 -15.20 -5.33
N LEU A 80 -3.81 -14.71 -6.13
CA LEU A 80 -3.77 -14.95 -7.57
C LEU A 80 -3.45 -16.41 -7.91
N GLU A 81 -2.53 -17.05 -7.18
CA GLU A 81 -2.23 -18.49 -7.31
C GLU A 81 -3.47 -19.36 -7.08
N LEU A 82 -4.33 -18.99 -6.12
CA LEU A 82 -5.60 -19.69 -5.89
C LEU A 82 -6.57 -19.55 -7.07
N LEU A 83 -6.50 -18.45 -7.82
CA LEU A 83 -7.33 -18.25 -9.01
C LEU A 83 -6.87 -19.07 -10.20
N ASP A 84 -5.66 -19.62 -10.19
CA ASP A 84 -5.21 -20.48 -11.28
C ASP A 84 -6.00 -21.79 -11.36
N TYR A 85 -6.63 -22.19 -10.25
CA TYR A 85 -7.55 -23.33 -10.18
C TYR A 85 -9.00 -22.98 -10.57
N VAL A 86 -9.29 -21.71 -10.84
CA VAL A 86 -10.63 -21.23 -11.22
C VAL A 86 -10.70 -21.04 -12.75
N PRO A 87 -11.78 -21.48 -13.41
CA PRO A 87 -12.01 -21.20 -14.84
C PRO A 87 -11.88 -19.71 -15.15
N GLU A 88 -11.28 -19.36 -16.29
CA GLU A 88 -10.94 -17.97 -16.65
C GLU A 88 -12.17 -17.05 -16.60
N GLU A 89 -13.32 -17.55 -17.05
CA GLU A 89 -14.59 -16.82 -17.09
C GLU A 89 -15.09 -16.45 -15.68
N GLU A 90 -14.68 -17.21 -14.65
CA GLU A 90 -15.09 -17.06 -13.27
C GLU A 90 -14.05 -16.37 -12.38
N ARG A 91 -12.79 -16.27 -12.82
CA ARG A 91 -11.67 -15.67 -12.05
C ARG A 91 -12.02 -14.27 -11.54
N ARG A 92 -12.68 -13.47 -12.39
CA ARG A 92 -13.08 -12.09 -12.06
C ARG A 92 -14.04 -12.02 -10.88
N ARG A 93 -14.98 -12.95 -10.80
CA ARG A 93 -15.96 -13.02 -9.71
C ARG A 93 -15.26 -13.49 -8.44
N HIS A 94 -14.54 -14.61 -8.53
CA HIS A 94 -13.84 -15.21 -7.40
C HIS A 94 -12.82 -14.24 -6.79
N TYR A 95 -12.03 -13.54 -7.61
CA TYR A 95 -11.09 -12.52 -7.12
C TYR A 95 -11.79 -11.48 -6.23
N ARG A 96 -13.00 -11.05 -6.56
CA ARG A 96 -13.73 -10.06 -5.74
C ARG A 96 -14.20 -10.64 -4.40
N GLU A 97 -14.45 -11.95 -4.34
CA GLU A 97 -14.88 -12.66 -3.15
C GLU A 97 -13.69 -12.95 -2.22
N ILE A 98 -12.54 -13.32 -2.77
CA ILE A 98 -11.34 -13.72 -1.99
C ILE A 98 -10.32 -12.60 -1.79
N ARG A 99 -10.43 -11.48 -2.50
CA ARG A 99 -9.48 -10.36 -2.34
C ARG A 99 -9.48 -9.88 -0.89
N ILE A 100 -8.28 -9.67 -0.40
CA ILE A 100 -8.07 -9.11 0.93
C ILE A 100 -8.40 -7.62 0.86
N ARG A 101 -9.16 -7.13 1.85
CA ARG A 101 -9.48 -5.70 1.97
C ARG A 101 -8.25 -4.96 2.48
N ASP A 102 -8.10 -3.69 2.09
CA ASP A 102 -7.05 -2.79 2.59
C ASP A 102 -5.60 -3.21 2.30
N VAL A 103 -5.39 -4.14 1.35
CA VAL A 103 -4.06 -4.53 0.82
C VAL A 103 -3.29 -3.32 0.30
N GLY A 104 -3.96 -2.46 -0.46
CA GLY A 104 -3.36 -1.23 -0.99
C GLY A 104 -2.84 -0.35 0.15
N GLU A 105 -3.69 -0.03 1.13
CA GLU A 105 -3.30 0.83 2.25
C GLU A 105 -2.14 0.26 3.08
N SER A 106 -2.17 -1.05 3.36
CA SER A 106 -1.11 -1.73 4.10
C SER A 106 0.21 -1.70 3.33
N SER A 107 0.18 -1.91 2.01
CA SER A 107 1.39 -1.80 1.17
C SER A 107 1.99 -0.39 1.16
N ILE A 108 1.15 0.65 1.25
CA ILE A 108 1.62 2.04 1.31
C ILE A 108 2.33 2.31 2.64
N ARG A 109 1.89 1.67 3.74
CA ARG A 109 2.58 1.78 5.05
C ARG A 109 3.95 1.13 4.99
N ASP A 110 4.06 -0.08 4.46
CA ASP A 110 5.34 -0.78 4.27
C ASP A 110 6.30 0.07 3.42
N LEU A 111 5.80 0.69 2.34
CA LEU A 111 6.58 1.61 1.52
C LEU A 111 7.01 2.86 2.28
N ALA A 112 6.14 3.44 3.11
CA ALA A 112 6.47 4.60 3.91
C ALA A 112 7.57 4.30 4.94
N ASP A 113 7.54 3.12 5.55
CA ASP A 113 8.58 2.65 6.47
C ASP A 113 9.93 2.45 5.76
N GLU A 114 9.92 1.79 4.59
CA GLU A 114 11.12 1.62 3.74
C GLU A 114 11.75 2.97 3.37
N ILE A 115 10.92 3.96 3.03
CA ILE A 115 11.39 5.30 2.65
C ILE A 115 11.97 6.05 3.85
N ARG A 116 11.31 5.97 5.02
CA ARG A 116 11.82 6.57 6.26
C ARG A 116 13.16 5.96 6.69
N GLY A 117 13.35 4.65 6.47
CA GLY A 117 14.62 3.97 6.75
C GLY A 117 15.72 4.21 5.71
N GLY A 118 15.34 4.45 4.45
CA GLY A 118 16.28 4.47 3.32
C GLY A 118 16.70 5.86 2.82
N LEU A 119 15.87 6.90 2.98
CA LEU A 119 16.21 8.25 2.52
C LEU A 119 17.11 8.97 3.53
N THR A 120 18.28 9.38 3.07
CA THR A 120 19.23 10.21 3.83
C THR A 120 18.93 11.70 3.63
N ARG A 121 19.56 12.56 4.45
CA ARG A 121 19.44 14.04 4.35
C ARG A 121 19.82 14.60 2.97
N ASP A 122 20.63 13.89 2.21
CA ASP A 122 21.10 14.31 0.87
C ASP A 122 20.20 13.80 -0.28
N SER A 123 19.10 13.13 0.08
CA SER A 123 18.11 12.59 -0.86
C SER A 123 16.71 13.11 -0.58
N THR A 124 15.97 13.45 -1.64
CA THR A 124 14.59 13.95 -1.55
C THR A 124 13.65 12.98 -2.25
N GLY A 125 12.61 12.51 -1.56
CA GLY A 125 11.56 11.72 -2.18
C GLY A 125 10.48 12.61 -2.81
N LEU A 126 9.97 12.25 -3.98
CA LEU A 126 8.72 12.76 -4.54
C LEU A 126 7.69 11.64 -4.54
N VAL A 127 6.74 11.69 -3.61
CA VAL A 127 5.58 10.80 -3.59
C VAL A 127 4.53 11.35 -4.54
N LEU A 128 4.28 10.63 -5.63
CA LEU A 128 3.26 10.92 -6.63
C LEU A 128 2.08 9.99 -6.43
N PHE A 129 0.87 10.52 -6.26
CA PHE A 129 -0.29 9.71 -5.89
C PHE A 129 -1.61 10.22 -6.49
N GLU A 130 -2.63 9.34 -6.51
CA GLU A 130 -4.02 9.71 -6.78
C GLU A 130 -4.95 9.39 -5.61
N ASP A 131 -4.59 8.42 -4.76
CA ASP A 131 -5.40 8.05 -3.60
C ASP A 131 -5.30 9.11 -2.49
N ARG A 132 -6.46 9.63 -2.06
CA ARG A 132 -6.54 10.65 -0.99
C ARG A 132 -6.02 10.17 0.36
N ARG A 133 -5.97 8.85 0.60
CA ARG A 133 -5.41 8.29 1.83
C ARG A 133 -3.93 8.65 2.00
N VAL A 134 -3.18 8.70 0.90
CA VAL A 134 -1.74 9.06 0.88
C VAL A 134 -1.49 10.47 1.44
N MET A 135 -2.46 11.39 1.32
CA MET A 135 -2.33 12.76 1.83
C MET A 135 -2.09 12.81 3.35
N LYS A 136 -2.64 11.85 4.09
CA LYS A 136 -2.56 11.79 5.56
C LYS A 136 -1.35 11.00 6.05
N MET A 137 -0.66 10.28 5.16
CA MET A 137 0.43 9.39 5.53
C MET A 137 1.75 10.14 5.65
N ASP A 138 2.60 9.68 6.58
CA ASP A 138 3.93 10.22 6.80
C ASP A 138 5.02 9.35 6.15
N PHE A 139 5.72 9.94 5.19
CA PHE A 139 6.85 9.35 4.48
C PHE A 139 8.19 9.92 4.96
N GLY A 140 8.18 10.74 6.01
CA GLY A 140 9.36 11.38 6.58
C GLY A 140 9.63 12.80 6.06
N PRO A 141 10.57 13.50 6.69
CA PRO A 141 10.80 14.94 6.50
C PRO A 141 11.41 15.29 5.13
N HIS A 142 12.08 14.34 4.49
CA HIS A 142 12.76 14.53 3.21
C HIS A 142 11.90 14.19 2.00
N VAL A 143 10.58 14.04 2.19
CA VAL A 143 9.66 13.68 1.12
C VAL A 143 8.75 14.85 0.77
N ARG A 144 8.48 15.06 -0.51
CA ARG A 144 7.40 15.92 -1.00
C ARG A 144 6.29 15.03 -1.53
N ARG A 145 5.06 15.24 -1.07
CA ARG A 145 3.86 14.54 -1.53
C ARG A 145 3.14 15.44 -2.51
N MET A 146 2.82 14.90 -3.68
CA MET A 146 2.19 15.62 -4.77
C MET A 146 1.14 14.72 -5.43
N SER A 147 -0.05 15.25 -5.66
CA SER A 147 -1.03 14.53 -6.48
C SER A 147 -0.61 14.52 -7.95
N THR A 148 -1.09 13.55 -8.74
CA THR A 148 -0.86 13.51 -10.20
C THR A 148 -1.32 14.80 -10.89
N TRP A 149 -2.40 15.42 -10.40
CA TRP A 149 -2.88 16.70 -10.92
C TRP A 149 -1.91 17.85 -10.61
N SER A 150 -1.44 17.97 -9.38
CA SER A 150 -0.45 19.00 -9.02
C SER A 150 0.88 18.82 -9.74
N PHE A 151 1.26 17.57 -10.01
CA PHE A 151 2.42 17.25 -10.85
C PHE A 151 2.24 17.76 -12.27
N ALA A 152 1.09 17.50 -12.91
CA ALA A 152 0.80 18.03 -14.23
C ALA A 152 0.82 19.57 -14.27
N LEU A 153 0.22 20.24 -13.28
CA LEU A 153 0.26 21.69 -13.15
C LEU A 153 1.69 22.23 -13.01
N ALA A 154 2.54 21.57 -12.22
CA ALA A 154 3.93 21.96 -12.07
C ALA A 154 4.70 21.81 -13.40
N LEU A 155 4.45 20.73 -14.15
CA LEU A 155 5.05 20.52 -15.47
C LEU A 155 4.59 21.55 -16.50
N GLU A 156 3.33 21.96 -16.46
CA GLU A 156 2.79 23.03 -17.31
C GLU A 156 3.45 24.37 -16.99
N ALA A 157 3.55 24.71 -15.69
CA ALA A 157 4.23 25.93 -15.24
C ALA A 157 5.72 25.96 -15.65
N MET A 158 6.37 24.78 -15.71
CA MET A 158 7.74 24.63 -16.20
C MET A 158 7.84 24.49 -17.73
N GLN A 159 6.73 24.62 -18.46
CA GLN A 159 6.66 24.46 -19.92
C GLN A 159 7.14 23.09 -20.44
N VAL A 160 7.09 22.06 -19.59
CA VAL A 160 7.41 20.67 -19.95
C VAL A 160 6.23 20.01 -20.67
N ILE A 161 5.01 20.43 -20.36
CA ILE A 161 3.80 20.06 -21.09
C ILE A 161 3.05 21.33 -21.52
N PRO A 162 2.29 21.28 -22.63
CA PRO A 162 1.52 22.45 -23.08
C PRO A 162 0.34 22.78 -22.15
N SER A 163 -0.31 21.76 -21.58
CA SER A 163 -1.46 21.95 -20.68
C SER A 163 -1.72 20.74 -19.79
N ALA A 164 -1.83 20.96 -18.47
CA ALA A 164 -2.26 19.94 -17.52
C ALA A 164 -3.71 19.52 -17.77
N GLU A 165 -4.59 20.50 -18.01
CA GLU A 165 -6.00 20.26 -18.33
C GLU A 165 -6.15 19.46 -19.63
N GLY A 166 -5.34 19.78 -20.64
CA GLY A 166 -5.26 19.00 -21.89
C GLY A 166 -4.92 17.53 -21.64
N MET A 167 -3.91 17.28 -20.79
CA MET A 167 -3.50 15.93 -20.41
C MET A 167 -4.63 15.17 -19.68
N PHE A 168 -5.30 15.81 -18.71
CA PHE A 168 -6.39 15.17 -17.96
C PHE A 168 -7.66 14.96 -18.78
N ASN A 169 -7.92 15.81 -19.77
CA ASN A 169 -8.99 15.58 -20.73
C ASN A 169 -8.71 14.37 -21.63
N GLN A 170 -7.45 14.12 -22.00
CA GLN A 170 -7.07 12.90 -22.72
C GLN A 170 -7.32 11.66 -21.85
N ILE A 171 -6.92 11.68 -20.58
CA ILE A 171 -7.19 10.60 -19.62
C ILE A 171 -8.70 10.33 -19.51
N GLY A 172 -9.50 11.39 -19.41
CA GLY A 172 -10.97 11.30 -19.39
C GLY A 172 -11.56 10.66 -20.65
N ARG A 173 -11.07 11.05 -21.83
CA ARG A 173 -11.49 10.47 -23.13
C ARG A 173 -11.12 9.00 -23.26
N ALA A 174 -10.04 8.56 -22.60
CA ALA A 174 -9.65 7.16 -22.51
C ALA A 174 -10.47 6.35 -21.48
N GLY A 175 -11.51 6.96 -20.88
CA GLY A 175 -12.46 6.28 -19.98
C GLY A 175 -12.07 6.28 -18.51
N ARG A 176 -11.00 6.99 -18.11
CA ARG A 176 -10.57 7.09 -16.71
C ARG A 176 -10.94 8.44 -16.10
N SER A 177 -11.58 8.41 -14.93
CA SER A 177 -11.82 9.61 -14.13
C SER A 177 -10.69 9.82 -13.12
N ALA A 178 -9.62 10.49 -13.53
CA ALA A 178 -8.50 10.85 -12.65
C ALA A 178 -8.83 12.07 -11.78
N GLY A 179 -8.43 12.03 -10.51
CA GLY A 179 -8.73 13.10 -9.54
C GLY A 179 -7.97 14.40 -9.85
N ARG A 180 -8.69 15.53 -9.95
CA ARG A 180 -8.12 16.89 -10.10
C ARG A 180 -7.81 17.59 -8.76
N LEU A 181 -7.42 16.82 -7.75
CA LEU A 181 -7.13 17.38 -6.44
C LEU A 181 -5.79 18.13 -6.50
N ALA A 182 -5.79 19.44 -6.27
CA ALA A 182 -4.54 20.18 -6.09
C ALA A 182 -3.95 19.90 -4.71
N PHE A 183 -2.86 19.14 -4.65
CA PHE A 183 -2.14 18.83 -3.43
C PHE A 183 -0.63 18.79 -3.67
N ASP A 184 0.09 19.63 -2.93
CA ASP A 184 1.54 19.66 -2.86
C ASP A 184 1.93 20.03 -1.43
N ARG A 185 2.56 19.10 -0.70
CA ARG A 185 3.04 19.31 0.67
C ARG A 185 4.40 18.67 0.86
N LYS A 186 5.32 19.37 1.51
CA LYS A 186 6.48 18.73 2.13
C LYS A 186 6.01 17.78 3.25
N GLY A 187 6.80 16.75 3.52
CA GLY A 187 6.69 15.92 4.71
C GLY A 187 6.84 16.81 5.93
N ALA A 188 6.13 16.47 7.00
CA ALA A 188 6.32 17.19 8.24
C ALA A 188 7.76 16.93 8.73
N GLU A 189 8.46 17.97 9.19
CA GLU A 189 9.53 17.74 10.15
C GLU A 189 8.89 17.03 11.34
N ALA A 190 9.42 15.87 11.71
CA ALA A 190 8.86 15.07 12.78
C ALA A 190 8.67 15.97 14.01
N LYS A 191 7.41 16.24 14.38
CA LYS A 191 7.14 16.70 15.73
C LYS A 191 7.41 15.49 16.62
N GLU A 192 8.42 15.60 17.47
CA GLU A 192 8.69 14.65 18.55
C GLU A 192 7.48 14.61 19.49
N ASP A 193 6.40 13.94 19.11
CA ASP A 193 5.31 13.54 20.01
C ASP A 193 4.44 12.49 19.33
N PHE A 194 4.94 11.26 19.39
CA PHE A 194 4.34 10.08 18.77
C PHE A 194 3.11 9.55 19.55
N ALA A 195 2.83 10.09 20.74
CA ALA A 195 1.78 9.60 21.64
C ALA A 195 0.35 10.04 21.28
N GLY A 196 0.17 11.08 20.44
CA GLY A 196 -1.16 11.67 20.17
C GLY A 196 -1.88 11.19 18.90
N SER A 197 -1.26 10.35 18.08
CA SER A 197 -1.80 9.99 16.75
C SER A 197 -2.58 8.66 16.72
N TYR A 198 -2.57 7.91 17.82
CA TYR A 198 -3.31 6.67 17.97
C TYR A 198 -4.51 6.88 18.89
N ASP A 199 -5.65 7.22 18.29
CA ASP A 199 -6.92 6.98 18.95
C ASP A 199 -7.24 5.48 18.83
N LEU A 200 -6.85 4.71 19.85
CA LEU A 200 -7.19 3.29 20.01
C LEU A 200 -8.56 3.09 20.66
N SER A 201 -9.37 4.15 20.84
CA SER A 201 -10.69 4.03 21.49
C SER A 201 -11.74 3.29 20.65
N GLY A 202 -11.41 2.85 19.44
CA GLY A 202 -12.29 2.08 18.55
C GLY A 202 -11.96 0.58 18.42
N LEU A 203 -10.98 0.06 19.17
CA LEU A 203 -10.77 -1.38 19.27
C LEU A 203 -11.54 -1.88 20.50
N ASP A 204 -12.79 -2.28 20.27
CA ASP A 204 -13.56 -3.09 21.22
C ASP A 204 -12.71 -4.31 21.60
N ALA A 205 -12.22 -4.30 22.84
CA ALA A 205 -11.67 -5.49 23.46
C ALA A 205 -12.79 -6.54 23.54
N PRO A 206 -12.54 -7.81 23.19
CA PRO A 206 -13.53 -8.85 23.45
C PRO A 206 -13.82 -8.92 24.95
N ASP A 207 -15.11 -8.92 25.29
CA ASP A 207 -15.68 -9.08 26.63
C ASP A 207 -14.82 -9.98 27.51
N ARG A 208 -14.19 -9.38 28.52
CA ARG A 208 -13.67 -10.14 29.66
C ARG A 208 -14.82 -10.31 30.64
N PRO A 209 -15.18 -11.54 31.04
CA PRO A 209 -16.25 -11.76 31.99
C PRO A 209 -15.90 -11.15 33.36
N ASP A 210 -16.93 -10.56 33.96
CA ASP A 210 -16.94 -9.90 35.27
C ASP A 210 -16.17 -10.68 36.34
N GLN A 211 -15.10 -10.08 36.86
CA GLN A 211 -14.52 -10.45 38.15
C GLN A 211 -15.16 -9.58 39.22
N HIS A 212 -16.25 -10.08 39.81
CA HIS A 212 -16.73 -9.58 41.09
C HIS A 212 -15.84 -10.10 42.23
N GLY A 213 -15.34 -9.15 43.02
CA GLY A 213 -15.33 -9.27 44.48
C GLY A 213 -14.15 -10.01 45.11
N ILE A 214 -13.16 -9.23 45.54
CA ILE A 214 -12.30 -9.60 46.67
C ILE A 214 -13.17 -9.61 47.94
N SER A 215 -13.18 -10.73 48.66
CA SER A 215 -13.32 -10.74 50.11
C SER A 215 -12.38 -11.78 50.70
N THR A 216 -11.38 -11.31 51.41
CA THR A 216 -10.55 -12.04 52.37
C THR A 216 -11.39 -12.48 53.56
N GLU A 217 -11.30 -13.74 53.97
CA GLU A 217 -11.16 -14.21 55.36
C GLU A 217 -11.19 -15.75 55.42
N ASP A 218 -10.15 -16.30 56.04
CA ASP A 218 -10.03 -17.51 56.88
C ASP A 218 -11.02 -18.68 56.70
N ASN A 219 -10.51 -19.89 56.39
CA ASN A 219 -10.34 -20.90 57.44
C ASN A 219 -9.65 -22.19 56.96
N GLU A 220 -9.02 -22.82 57.94
CA GLU A 220 -8.39 -24.13 57.95
C GLU A 220 -9.27 -25.27 57.39
N SER A 221 -8.61 -26.26 56.78
CA SER A 221 -8.61 -27.68 57.20
C SER A 221 -8.58 -28.67 56.03
N ASP A 222 -7.66 -29.61 56.18
CA ASP A 222 -7.85 -31.04 55.95
C ASP A 222 -8.12 -31.60 54.54
N ASN A 223 -7.04 -32.24 54.06
CA ASN A 223 -6.92 -33.70 54.02
C ASN A 223 -7.41 -34.44 52.76
N ALA A 224 -6.55 -35.41 52.37
CA ALA A 224 -6.81 -36.57 51.53
C ALA A 224 -7.14 -36.29 50.05
N SER A 225 -6.84 -37.12 49.06
CA SER A 225 -6.05 -38.32 48.84
C SER A 225 -6.34 -38.72 47.39
N ALA A 226 -5.59 -39.69 46.88
CA ALA A 226 -5.86 -40.50 45.68
C ALA A 226 -5.58 -39.83 44.32
N GLU A 227 -4.42 -40.11 43.71
CA GLU A 227 -4.13 -41.34 42.95
C GLU A 227 -5.04 -41.50 41.75
N TRP A 228 -4.52 -41.28 40.53
CA TRP A 228 -4.73 -42.18 39.38
C TRP A 228 -3.51 -42.06 38.45
N LEU A 229 -2.53 -42.91 38.71
CA LEU A 229 -1.46 -43.28 37.78
C LEU A 229 -1.48 -44.81 37.67
N LYS A 230 -1.47 -45.30 36.42
CA LYS A 230 -1.17 -46.66 35.95
C LYS A 230 -2.32 -47.68 35.84
N GLY A 231 -2.44 -48.20 34.61
CA GLY A 231 -2.69 -49.60 34.26
C GLY A 231 -2.28 -49.77 32.79
N SER A 232 -1.04 -50.23 32.49
CA SER A 232 -0.63 -51.63 32.24
C SER A 232 -1.41 -52.26 31.07
N GLU A 233 -0.82 -52.38 29.88
CA GLU A 233 0.01 -53.52 29.43
C GLU A 233 -0.65 -54.91 29.55
N SER A 234 -0.82 -55.52 28.36
CA SER A 234 -0.72 -56.95 27.98
C SER A 234 -1.55 -58.02 28.71
N ASP A 235 -2.38 -58.76 27.98
CA ASP A 235 -1.97 -60.05 27.36
C ASP A 235 -3.12 -60.72 26.56
N ASN A 236 -2.68 -61.56 25.61
CA ASN A 236 -3.38 -62.55 24.77
C ASN A 236 -3.95 -62.13 23.40
#